data_AF-A0A7V0RI86-F1
#
_entry.id   AF-A0A7V0RI86-F1
#
_cell.length_a   1.000
_cell.length_b   1.000
_cell.length_c   1.000
_cell.angle_alpha   90.00
_cell.angle_beta   90.00
_cell.angle_gamma   90.00
#
_symmetry.space_group_name_H-M   'P 1'
#
loop_
_entity.id
_entity.type
_entity.pdbx_description
1 polymer ?
#
loop_
_entity_poly.entity_id
_entity_poly.type
_entity_poly.pdbx_seq_one_letter_code
_entity_poly.pdbx_strand_id
1 'polypeptide(L)'
;MAPSKAPTRDAAIFMQLPVVTKRVKAAAVAAPVMFAGIMFAGLTVPLPATGPASAASPHARIAAVYTIRFAGIKLGKFKIWSNLNSESYSMRGKGTLKFITGLLFEIEGGTTTTGAVTKTGPQPSSFTFNFKTKKSRGNLAMMFEGNAVSHVTAKPPFSDSPKIIPLTAAHVKGVLDPLSALFFTARTTSGAADESVCPGLIPVFDGRQRFDLRLSHKKTV
;
A
#
# COMPACT_ATOMS: atom_id res chain seq x y z
N MET A 1 -20.40 -4.56 -54.60
CA MET A 1 -21.07 -3.34 -54.10
C MET A 1 -22.01 -3.75 -52.99
N ALA A 2 -21.56 -3.69 -51.73
CA ALA A 2 -22.33 -3.56 -50.48
C ALA A 2 -21.33 -3.66 -49.30
N PRO A 3 -21.49 -2.86 -48.23
CA PRO A 3 -20.45 -2.56 -47.26
C PRO A 3 -20.48 -3.51 -46.05
N SER A 4 -19.32 -3.94 -45.56
CA SER A 4 -19.23 -4.63 -44.26
C SER A 4 -18.91 -3.61 -43.17
N LYS A 5 -19.85 -3.49 -42.25
CA LYS A 5 -19.96 -2.53 -41.16
C LYS A 5 -19.02 -2.93 -40.01
N ALA A 6 -18.14 -2.02 -39.60
CA ALA A 6 -17.29 -2.19 -38.42
C ALA A 6 -18.14 -2.25 -37.13
N PRO A 7 -17.79 -3.11 -36.15
CA PRO A 7 -18.33 -2.98 -34.80
C PRO A 7 -17.40 -2.11 -33.93
N THR A 8 -17.82 -0.86 -33.75
CA THR A 8 -17.52 -0.05 -32.56
C THR A 8 -18.04 -0.75 -31.31
N ARG A 9 -17.17 -1.05 -30.35
CA ARG A 9 -17.52 -1.10 -28.92
C ARG A 9 -16.33 -0.68 -28.06
N ASP A 10 -16.32 0.62 -27.77
CA ASP A 10 -15.74 1.18 -26.55
C ASP A 10 -16.23 0.39 -25.33
N ALA A 11 -15.29 -0.19 -24.62
CA ALA A 11 -15.48 -0.62 -23.23
C ALA A 11 -14.18 -0.32 -22.47
N ALA A 12 -13.81 0.95 -22.43
CA ALA A 12 -12.99 1.47 -21.36
C ALA A 12 -13.79 1.32 -20.06
N ILE A 13 -13.67 0.17 -19.40
CA ILE A 13 -14.12 0.00 -18.02
C ILE A 13 -13.18 0.88 -17.19
N PHE A 14 -13.58 2.14 -17.01
CA PHE A 14 -13.09 3.00 -15.96
C PHE A 14 -13.44 2.31 -14.63
N MET A 15 -12.53 1.47 -14.15
CA MET A 15 -12.59 0.93 -12.80
C MET A 15 -12.18 2.07 -11.85
N GLN A 16 -13.09 3.03 -11.67
CA GLN A 16 -13.02 3.97 -10.55
C GLN A 16 -13.16 3.14 -9.27
N LEU A 17 -12.02 2.76 -8.70
CA LEU A 17 -11.95 2.17 -7.36
C LEU A 17 -12.58 3.19 -6.39
N PRO A 18 -13.70 2.85 -5.73
CA PRO A 18 -14.32 3.77 -4.79
C PRO A 18 -13.43 3.94 -3.56
N VAL A 19 -13.52 5.14 -3.00
CA VAL A 19 -12.77 5.68 -1.86
C VAL A 19 -12.53 4.65 -0.76
N VAL A 20 -11.25 4.27 -0.61
CA VAL A 20 -10.76 3.58 0.58
C VAL A 20 -10.81 4.56 1.75
N THR A 21 -11.76 4.39 2.67
CA THR A 21 -11.86 5.23 3.85
C THR A 21 -10.76 4.84 4.84
N LYS A 22 -9.73 5.68 4.96
CA LYS A 22 -8.60 5.51 5.86
C LYS A 22 -9.02 5.93 7.27
N ARG A 23 -9.02 5.00 8.24
CA ARG A 23 -9.02 5.37 9.66
C ARG A 23 -7.65 4.98 10.23
N VAL A 24 -6.76 5.97 10.33
CA VAL A 24 -5.50 5.83 11.08
C VAL A 24 -5.83 6.12 12.54
N LYS A 25 -5.65 5.14 13.42
CA LYS A 25 -5.50 5.46 14.85
C LYS A 25 -4.03 5.78 15.06
N ALA A 26 -3.69 7.06 15.06
CA ALA A 26 -2.44 7.50 15.66
C ALA A 26 -2.62 7.37 17.18
N ALA A 27 -1.74 6.63 17.85
CA ALA A 27 -1.62 6.75 19.28
C ALA A 27 -0.93 8.08 19.57
N ALA A 28 -1.71 9.12 19.87
CA ALA A 28 -1.18 10.35 20.41
C ALA A 28 -0.81 10.10 21.87
N VAL A 29 0.47 10.25 22.21
CA VAL A 29 0.91 10.28 23.61
C VAL A 29 0.49 11.65 24.15
N ALA A 30 -0.36 11.64 25.18
CA ALA A 30 -0.87 12.83 25.83
C ALA A 30 0.26 13.64 26.47
N ALA A 31 0.33 14.94 26.19
CA ALA A 31 1.12 15.89 26.96
C ALA A 31 0.25 16.44 28.10
N PRO A 32 0.76 16.54 29.34
CA PRO A 32 0.01 17.18 30.40
C PRO A 32 0.01 18.69 30.18
N VAL A 33 -1.20 19.25 30.11
CA VAL A 33 -1.42 20.70 30.25
C VAL A 33 -1.30 21.02 31.74
N MET A 34 -0.36 21.88 32.11
CA MET A 34 -0.36 22.54 33.42
C MET A 34 -0.40 24.05 33.21
N PHE A 35 -1.55 24.62 33.57
CA PHE A 35 -1.82 26.05 33.61
C PHE A 35 -1.14 26.67 34.84
N ALA A 36 -0.36 27.72 34.58
CA ALA A 36 -0.31 29.04 35.22
C ALA A 36 -0.17 29.22 36.75
N GLY A 37 0.77 30.12 37.10
CA GLY A 37 0.88 30.92 38.33
C GLY A 37 2.17 30.62 39.09
N ILE A 38 3.13 31.54 39.28
CA ILE A 38 3.01 32.87 39.92
C ILE A 38 4.17 33.79 39.47
N MET A 39 3.87 35.08 39.38
CA MET A 39 4.72 36.25 39.09
C MET A 39 5.96 36.40 39.99
N PHE A 40 7.09 36.86 39.45
CA PHE A 40 7.93 37.92 40.05
C PHE A 40 8.89 38.54 39.01
N ALA A 41 9.17 39.83 39.22
CA ALA A 41 9.73 40.80 38.29
C ALA A 41 11.25 40.71 38.08
N GLY A 42 11.68 41.12 36.88
CA GLY A 42 13.02 41.68 36.60
C GLY A 42 14.10 40.70 36.11
N LEU A 43 14.81 41.15 35.06
CA LEU A 43 16.17 40.77 34.65
C LEU A 43 16.34 39.72 33.52
N THR A 44 16.98 40.19 32.44
CA THR A 44 17.58 39.45 31.29
C THR A 44 16.66 38.49 30.54
N VAL A 45 16.35 38.79 29.26
CA VAL A 45 15.67 37.83 28.37
C VAL A 45 16.69 36.76 27.95
N PRO A 46 16.62 35.51 28.44
CA PRO A 46 17.42 34.44 27.88
C PRO A 46 16.76 34.03 26.56
N LEU A 47 17.55 33.92 25.50
CA LEU A 47 17.13 33.23 24.28
C LEU A 47 16.55 31.86 24.70
N PRO A 48 15.32 31.49 24.32
CA PRO A 48 14.81 30.18 24.66
C PRO A 48 15.73 29.16 23.99
N ALA A 49 16.44 28.38 24.82
CA ALA A 49 17.16 27.22 24.37
C ALA A 49 16.18 26.36 23.57
N THR A 50 16.43 26.24 22.28
CA THR A 50 15.81 25.23 21.43
C THR A 50 16.09 23.89 22.08
N GLY A 51 15.12 23.39 22.85
CA GLY A 51 15.15 22.06 23.41
C GLY A 51 15.41 21.06 22.28
N PRO A 52 16.12 19.96 22.54
CA PRO A 52 16.40 18.98 21.51
C PRO A 52 15.07 18.58 20.88
N ALA A 53 14.94 18.83 19.57
CA ALA A 53 13.88 18.26 18.78
C ALA A 53 13.91 16.76 19.07
N SER A 54 12.85 16.24 19.70
CA SER A 54 12.74 14.82 20.00
C SER A 54 12.87 14.10 18.66
N ALA A 55 14.04 13.52 18.42
CA ALA A 55 14.30 12.73 17.24
C ALA A 55 13.22 11.67 17.22
N ALA A 56 12.33 11.73 16.22
CA ALA A 56 11.33 10.71 16.00
C ALA A 56 12.05 9.36 16.08
N SER A 57 11.52 8.47 16.94
CA SER A 57 12.10 7.14 17.17
C SER A 57 12.58 6.54 15.85
N PRO A 58 13.85 6.08 15.76
CA PRO A 58 14.40 5.51 14.53
C PRO A 58 13.64 4.26 14.08
N HIS A 59 12.78 3.72 14.95
CA HIS A 59 11.84 2.67 14.67
C HIS A 59 10.40 3.17 14.73
N ALA A 60 9.66 3.02 13.64
CA ALA A 60 8.24 3.32 13.55
C ALA A 60 7.44 2.02 13.37
N ARG A 61 6.43 1.82 14.24
CA ARG A 61 5.47 0.72 14.12
C ARG A 61 4.10 1.28 13.76
N ILE A 62 3.55 0.84 12.63
CA ILE A 62 2.24 1.30 12.15
C ILE A 62 1.30 0.11 12.06
N ALA A 63 0.11 0.27 12.63
CA ALA A 63 -1.01 -0.63 12.44
C ALA A 63 -2.13 0.11 11.70
N ALA A 64 -2.54 -0.42 10.54
CA ALA A 64 -3.60 0.16 9.73
C ALA A 64 -4.72 -0.86 9.50
N VAL A 65 -5.97 -0.38 9.53
CA VAL A 65 -7.14 -1.21 9.24
C VAL A 65 -7.95 -0.55 8.13
N TYR A 66 -8.00 -1.22 6.98
CA TYR A 66 -8.76 -0.82 5.82
C TYR A 66 -10.08 -1.58 5.77
N THR A 67 -11.16 -0.87 5.43
CA THR A 67 -12.45 -1.49 5.10
C THR A 67 -12.61 -1.46 3.60
N ILE A 68 -12.80 -2.63 3.00
CA ILE A 68 -12.96 -2.77 1.55
C ILE A 68 -14.45 -2.71 1.25
N ARG A 69 -14.85 -1.80 0.37
CA ARG A 69 -16.23 -1.61 -0.09
C ARG A 69 -16.30 -1.64 -1.61
N PHE A 70 -17.41 -2.13 -2.14
CA PHE A 70 -17.74 -2.07 -3.56
C PHE A 70 -19.19 -1.62 -3.70
N ALA A 71 -19.45 -0.57 -4.49
CA ALA A 71 -20.79 0.02 -4.65
C ALA A 71 -21.51 0.29 -3.30
N GLY A 72 -20.78 0.80 -2.30
CA GLY A 72 -21.30 1.04 -0.94
C GLY A 72 -21.38 -0.19 -0.03
N ILE A 73 -21.37 -1.40 -0.60
CA ILE A 73 -21.44 -2.67 0.12
C ILE A 73 -20.08 -3.00 0.73
N LYS A 74 -20.05 -3.29 2.03
CA LYS A 74 -18.82 -3.73 2.70
C LYS A 74 -18.50 -5.17 2.33
N LEU A 75 -17.39 -5.34 1.61
CA LEU A 75 -16.87 -6.65 1.25
C LEU A 75 -15.97 -7.22 2.33
N GLY A 76 -15.24 -6.40 3.08
CA GLY A 76 -14.27 -6.96 4.01
C GLY A 76 -13.40 -5.98 4.76
N LYS A 77 -12.34 -6.52 5.37
CA LYS A 77 -11.32 -5.76 6.09
C LYS A 77 -9.94 -6.27 5.71
N PHE A 78 -8.97 -5.37 5.68
CA PHE A 78 -7.55 -5.67 5.53
C PHE A 78 -6.76 -4.96 6.62
N LYS A 79 -5.98 -5.72 7.40
CA LYS A 79 -5.16 -5.21 8.49
C LYS A 79 -3.70 -5.29 8.08
N ILE A 80 -2.93 -4.25 8.36
CA ILE A 80 -1.50 -4.17 8.08
C ILE A 80 -0.78 -3.85 9.39
N TRP A 81 0.36 -4.51 9.60
CA TRP A 81 1.34 -4.19 10.63
C TRP A 81 2.68 -3.96 9.97
N SER A 82 3.39 -2.90 10.35
CA SER A 82 4.74 -2.60 9.84
C SER A 82 5.73 -2.43 10.99
N ASN A 83 6.96 -2.85 10.74
CA ASN A 83 8.15 -2.36 11.43
C ASN A 83 9.01 -1.64 10.40
N LEU A 84 9.29 -0.37 10.64
CA LEU A 84 10.12 0.47 9.79
C LEU A 84 11.26 1.03 10.61
N ASN A 85 12.46 1.10 10.03
CA ASN A 85 13.52 1.97 10.51
C ASN A 85 14.10 2.81 9.37
N SER A 86 15.22 3.50 9.61
CA SER A 86 15.88 4.36 8.61
C SER A 86 16.37 3.61 7.37
N GLU A 87 16.62 2.31 7.45
CA GLU A 87 17.29 1.53 6.40
C GLU A 87 16.41 0.43 5.80
N SER A 88 15.41 -0.04 6.55
CA SER A 88 14.69 -1.27 6.23
C SER A 88 13.24 -1.24 6.71
N TYR A 89 12.43 -2.08 6.08
CA TYR A 89 11.05 -2.31 6.47
C TYR A 89 10.69 -3.79 6.45
N SER A 90 9.78 -4.17 7.33
CA SER A 90 9.03 -5.42 7.26
C SER A 90 7.55 -5.14 7.49
N MET A 91 6.70 -5.78 6.71
CA MET A 91 5.25 -5.62 6.82
C MET A 91 4.54 -6.96 6.72
N ARG A 92 3.42 -7.05 7.43
CA ARG A 92 2.48 -8.16 7.35
C ARG A 92 1.08 -7.63 7.13
N GLY A 93 0.36 -8.23 6.20
CA GLY A 93 -1.07 -7.98 5.95
C GLY A 93 -1.90 -9.23 6.23
N LYS A 94 -3.13 -9.03 6.71
CA LYS A 94 -4.17 -10.07 6.77
C LYS A 94 -5.52 -9.49 6.37
N GLY A 95 -6.23 -10.17 5.47
CA GLY A 95 -7.52 -9.75 4.96
C GLY A 95 -8.56 -10.84 4.93
N THR A 96 -9.81 -10.41 4.95
CA THR A 96 -10.98 -11.26 4.67
C THR A 96 -11.94 -10.47 3.79
N LEU A 97 -12.40 -11.10 2.70
CA LEU A 97 -13.38 -10.60 1.76
C LEU A 97 -14.56 -11.56 1.68
N LYS A 98 -15.78 -11.02 1.65
CA LYS A 98 -17.03 -11.74 1.50
C LYS A 98 -17.81 -11.17 0.32
N PHE A 99 -18.28 -12.03 -0.57
CA PHE A 99 -19.07 -11.69 -1.74
C PHE A 99 -20.44 -12.38 -1.68
N ILE A 100 -21.48 -11.67 -2.12
CA ILE A 100 -22.84 -12.18 -2.23
C ILE A 100 -23.16 -12.30 -3.72
N THR A 101 -22.78 -13.41 -4.34
CA THR A 101 -23.06 -13.70 -5.75
C THR A 101 -23.76 -15.06 -5.84
N GLY A 102 -25.08 -15.10 -5.56
CA GLY A 102 -25.89 -16.34 -5.55
C GLY A 102 -25.55 -17.37 -4.44
N LEU A 103 -24.34 -17.31 -3.87
CA LEU A 103 -23.86 -18.05 -2.70
C LEU A 103 -22.84 -17.19 -1.95
N LEU A 104 -22.77 -17.32 -0.63
CA LEU A 104 -21.77 -16.61 0.20
C LEU A 104 -20.36 -17.16 -0.09
N PHE A 105 -19.55 -16.35 -0.77
CA PHE A 105 -18.15 -16.67 -1.05
C PHE A 105 -17.23 -15.89 -0.10
N GLU A 106 -16.33 -16.59 0.58
CA GLU A 106 -15.38 -15.99 1.53
C GLU A 106 -13.95 -16.33 1.14
N ILE A 107 -13.11 -15.30 1.13
CA ILE A 107 -11.69 -15.38 0.83
C ILE A 107 -10.95 -14.78 2.00
N GLU A 108 -10.06 -15.58 2.59
CA GLU A 108 -9.07 -15.11 3.56
C GLU A 108 -7.72 -15.05 2.89
N GLY A 109 -6.90 -14.06 3.25
CA GLY A 109 -5.55 -13.94 2.72
C GLY A 109 -4.58 -13.31 3.69
N GLY A 110 -3.31 -13.65 3.51
CA GLY A 110 -2.20 -13.09 4.26
C GLY A 110 -1.07 -12.71 3.31
N THR A 111 -0.31 -11.68 3.67
CA THR A 111 0.87 -11.26 2.90
C THR A 111 1.97 -10.80 3.83
N THR A 112 3.21 -10.98 3.41
CA THR A 112 4.38 -10.37 4.05
C THR A 112 5.24 -9.72 3.00
N THR A 113 5.92 -8.62 3.35
CA THR A 113 6.98 -8.04 2.52
C THR A 113 8.12 -7.56 3.40
N THR A 114 9.33 -7.62 2.88
CA THR A 114 10.54 -7.02 3.46
C THR A 114 11.27 -6.24 2.39
N GLY A 115 12.03 -5.25 2.80
CA GLY A 115 12.88 -4.49 1.88
C GLY A 115 13.71 -3.43 2.56
N ALA A 116 14.47 -2.69 1.76
CA ALA A 116 15.22 -1.53 2.18
C ALA A 116 14.43 -0.24 1.96
N VAL A 117 14.71 0.77 2.76
CA VAL A 117 14.26 2.16 2.53
C VAL A 117 15.46 2.93 2.01
N THR A 118 15.37 3.41 0.77
CA THR A 118 16.44 4.19 0.14
C THR A 118 16.01 5.64 -0.03
N LYS A 119 16.96 6.52 -0.40
CA LYS A 119 16.65 7.92 -0.75
C LYS A 119 15.64 8.04 -1.90
N THR A 120 15.60 7.05 -2.79
CA THR A 120 14.69 7.01 -3.95
C THR A 120 13.38 6.28 -3.68
N GLY A 121 13.19 5.74 -2.48
CA GLY A 121 11.96 5.03 -2.09
C GLY A 121 12.20 3.59 -1.62
N PRO A 122 11.12 2.80 -1.46
CA PRO A 122 11.21 1.42 -1.02
C PRO A 122 11.83 0.52 -2.08
N GLN A 123 12.67 -0.41 -1.64
CA GLN A 123 13.27 -1.45 -2.49
C GLN A 123 12.93 -2.82 -1.88
N PRO A 124 11.89 -3.51 -2.39
CA PRO A 124 11.50 -4.82 -1.90
C PRO A 124 12.63 -5.84 -2.06
N SER A 125 12.74 -6.76 -1.10
CA SER A 125 13.64 -7.93 -1.14
C SER A 125 12.86 -9.24 -1.14
N SER A 126 11.72 -9.28 -0.45
CA SER A 126 10.82 -10.44 -0.45
C SER A 126 9.36 -10.03 -0.40
N PHE A 127 8.51 -10.84 -1.03
CA PHE A 127 7.06 -10.75 -0.88
C PHE A 127 6.46 -12.14 -0.83
N THR A 128 5.50 -12.35 0.07
CA THR A 128 4.65 -13.55 0.04
C THR A 128 3.19 -13.14 0.07
N PHE A 129 2.36 -13.97 -0.56
CA PHE A 129 0.92 -13.89 -0.49
C PHE A 129 0.36 -15.30 -0.36
N ASN A 130 -0.64 -15.48 0.49
CA ASN A 130 -1.41 -16.70 0.58
C ASN A 130 -2.89 -16.36 0.62
N PHE A 131 -3.71 -17.28 0.11
CA PHE A 131 -5.14 -17.19 0.20
C PHE A 131 -5.77 -18.55 0.51
N LYS A 132 -6.96 -18.50 1.10
CA LYS A 132 -7.81 -19.66 1.35
C LYS A 132 -9.27 -19.27 1.10
N THR A 133 -9.98 -20.17 0.44
CA THR A 133 -11.44 -20.17 0.30
C THR A 133 -11.97 -21.50 0.84
N LYS A 134 -13.28 -21.71 0.77
CA LYS A 134 -13.87 -23.02 1.12
C LYS A 134 -13.38 -24.17 0.23
N LYS A 135 -13.04 -23.89 -1.04
CA LYS A 135 -12.73 -24.92 -2.05
C LYS A 135 -11.26 -24.96 -2.47
N SER A 136 -10.50 -23.91 -2.20
CA SER A 136 -9.14 -23.77 -2.72
C SER A 136 -8.26 -22.98 -1.78
N ARG A 137 -6.95 -23.19 -1.90
CA ARG A 137 -5.91 -22.42 -1.22
C ARG A 137 -4.76 -22.22 -2.19
N GLY A 138 -4.01 -21.16 -1.98
CA GLY A 138 -2.80 -20.94 -2.76
C GLY A 138 -1.78 -20.10 -2.01
N ASN A 139 -0.56 -20.15 -2.52
CA ASN A 139 0.55 -19.33 -2.08
C ASN A 139 1.32 -18.78 -3.29
N LEU A 140 1.96 -17.65 -3.06
CA LEU A 140 2.83 -16.94 -3.98
C LEU A 140 4.01 -16.42 -3.17
N ALA A 141 5.22 -16.57 -3.70
CA ALA A 141 6.41 -15.92 -3.18
C ALA A 141 7.19 -15.26 -4.31
N MET A 142 7.72 -14.07 -4.06
CA MET A 142 8.60 -13.32 -4.94
C MET A 142 9.88 -12.96 -4.19
N MET A 143 11.01 -13.09 -4.88
CA MET A 143 12.32 -12.61 -4.46
C MET A 143 12.79 -11.50 -5.39
N PHE A 144 13.55 -10.58 -4.83
CA PHE A 144 14.12 -9.47 -5.57
C PHE A 144 15.63 -9.45 -5.36
N GLU A 145 16.38 -9.20 -6.43
CA GLU A 145 17.82 -8.97 -6.40
C GLU A 145 18.10 -7.59 -6.98
N GLY A 146 18.76 -6.75 -6.18
CA GLY A 146 18.86 -5.32 -6.50
C GLY A 146 17.47 -4.72 -6.68
N ASN A 147 17.19 -4.16 -7.85
CA ASN A 147 15.90 -3.54 -8.17
C ASN A 147 15.04 -4.38 -9.13
N ALA A 148 15.31 -5.68 -9.29
CA ALA A 148 14.56 -6.53 -10.20
C ALA A 148 14.00 -7.77 -9.49
N VAL A 149 12.87 -8.26 -9.95
CA VAL A 149 12.34 -9.56 -9.52
C VAL A 149 13.26 -10.66 -10.05
N SER A 150 13.82 -11.48 -9.17
CA SER A 150 14.69 -12.60 -9.55
C SER A 150 13.93 -13.92 -9.64
N HIS A 151 12.99 -14.15 -8.71
CA HIS A 151 12.24 -15.40 -8.64
C HIS A 151 10.79 -15.19 -8.27
N VAL A 152 9.92 -16.03 -8.86
CA VAL A 152 8.50 -16.12 -8.53
C VAL A 152 8.11 -17.58 -8.41
N THR A 153 7.40 -17.94 -7.34
CA THR A 153 6.81 -19.26 -7.17
C THR A 153 5.35 -19.14 -6.78
N ALA A 154 4.48 -19.91 -7.43
CA ALA A 154 3.06 -19.94 -7.12
C ALA A 154 2.57 -21.39 -7.00
N LYS A 155 1.76 -21.69 -5.98
CA LYS A 155 1.02 -22.96 -5.89
C LYS A 155 -0.46 -22.67 -5.68
N PRO A 156 -1.37 -23.22 -6.50
CA PRO A 156 -1.06 -23.92 -7.75
C PRO A 156 -0.33 -23.01 -8.76
N PRO A 157 0.45 -23.57 -9.69
CA PRO A 157 1.10 -22.78 -10.73
C PRO A 157 0.06 -22.04 -11.57
N PHE A 158 0.45 -20.91 -12.14
CA PHE A 158 -0.41 -20.19 -13.07
C PHE A 158 -0.62 -21.03 -14.33
N SER A 159 -1.84 -21.04 -14.86
CA SER A 159 -2.10 -21.65 -16.16
C SER A 159 -1.48 -20.80 -17.26
N ASP A 160 -0.75 -21.45 -18.14
CA ASP A 160 -0.31 -20.85 -19.40
C ASP A 160 -1.53 -20.59 -20.28
N SER A 161 -1.48 -19.51 -21.04
CA SER A 161 -2.50 -19.16 -22.02
C SER A 161 -1.87 -18.29 -23.11
N PRO A 162 -2.15 -18.55 -24.40
CA PRO A 162 -1.64 -17.74 -25.50
C PRO A 162 -2.17 -16.31 -25.49
N LYS A 163 -3.20 -16.01 -24.67
CA LYS A 163 -3.74 -14.66 -24.49
C LYS A 163 -2.95 -13.82 -23.47
N ILE A 164 -1.98 -14.41 -22.77
CA ILE A 164 -1.14 -13.70 -21.80
C ILE A 164 0.00 -13.02 -22.56
N ILE A 165 0.13 -11.71 -22.35
CA ILE A 165 1.28 -10.95 -22.87
C ILE A 165 2.51 -11.37 -22.06
N PRO A 166 3.57 -11.91 -22.69
CA PRO A 166 4.77 -12.32 -21.98
C PRO A 166 5.47 -11.14 -21.29
N LEU A 167 5.92 -11.35 -20.06
CA LEU A 167 6.73 -10.37 -19.35
C LEU A 167 8.20 -10.52 -19.73
N THR A 168 8.85 -9.40 -20.02
CA THR A 168 10.30 -9.34 -20.21
C THR A 168 11.00 -9.03 -18.89
N ALA A 169 12.30 -9.28 -18.80
CA ALA A 169 13.10 -8.89 -17.63
C ALA A 169 13.03 -7.37 -17.36
N ALA A 170 12.88 -6.56 -18.41
CA ALA A 170 12.74 -5.11 -18.28
C ALA A 170 11.43 -4.71 -17.60
N HIS A 171 10.34 -5.47 -17.78
CA HIS A 171 9.05 -5.15 -17.17
C HIS A 171 9.06 -5.30 -15.65
N VAL A 172 9.91 -6.19 -15.10
CA VAL A 172 9.96 -6.51 -13.67
C VAL A 172 11.14 -5.86 -12.95
N LYS A 173 11.73 -4.83 -13.56
CA LYS A 173 12.75 -3.96 -12.96
C LYS A 173 12.12 -2.67 -12.43
N GLY A 174 12.56 -2.21 -11.27
CA GLY A 174 12.07 -1.02 -10.59
C GLY A 174 10.61 -1.13 -10.09
N VAL A 175 10.07 -2.35 -10.02
CA VAL A 175 8.68 -2.60 -9.60
C VAL A 175 8.58 -2.74 -8.08
N LEU A 176 7.42 -2.37 -7.53
CA LEU A 176 7.06 -2.67 -6.14
C LEU A 176 6.17 -3.92 -6.06
N ASP A 177 6.24 -4.62 -4.94
CA ASP A 177 5.21 -5.60 -4.59
C ASP A 177 3.92 -4.88 -4.14
N PRO A 178 2.74 -5.53 -4.21
CA PRO A 178 1.46 -4.90 -3.90
C PRO A 178 1.36 -4.30 -2.48
N LEU A 179 2.00 -4.92 -1.48
CA LEU A 179 1.92 -4.43 -0.11
C LEU A 179 2.85 -3.23 0.11
N SER A 180 4.05 -3.25 -0.48
CA SER A 180 4.96 -2.10 -0.50
C SER A 180 4.35 -0.91 -1.23
N ALA A 181 3.77 -1.13 -2.42
CA ALA A 181 3.08 -0.10 -3.16
C ALA A 181 1.94 0.53 -2.35
N LEU A 182 1.07 -0.29 -1.73
CA LEU A 182 -0.03 0.19 -0.90
C LEU A 182 0.46 1.00 0.31
N PHE A 183 1.50 0.53 1.01
CA PHE A 183 1.94 1.18 2.24
C PHE A 183 2.65 2.50 1.97
N PHE A 184 3.60 2.54 1.04
CA PHE A 184 4.41 3.73 0.78
C PHE A 184 3.65 4.82 0.03
N THR A 185 2.61 4.48 -0.75
CA THR A 185 1.69 5.47 -1.32
C THR A 185 0.74 6.04 -0.27
N ALA A 186 0.34 5.25 0.73
CA ALA A 186 -0.55 5.71 1.78
C ALA A 186 0.14 6.57 2.86
N ARG A 187 1.47 6.72 2.86
CA ARG A 187 2.17 7.51 3.89
C ARG A 187 2.16 8.99 3.54
N THR A 188 1.62 9.79 4.45
CA THR A 188 1.81 11.25 4.51
C THR A 188 2.94 11.52 5.50
N THR A 189 4.04 12.16 5.09
CA THR A 189 5.16 12.53 5.98
C THR A 189 4.83 13.71 6.89
N SER A 190 3.85 14.51 6.53
CA SER A 190 3.27 15.62 7.31
C SER A 190 1.76 15.47 7.30
N GLY A 191 1.04 15.88 8.36
CA GLY A 191 -0.43 15.75 8.47
C GLY A 191 -1.30 16.44 7.40
N ALA A 192 -0.71 16.89 6.29
CA ALA A 192 -1.37 17.39 5.10
C ALA A 192 -1.18 16.40 3.93
N ALA A 193 -2.10 16.41 2.96
CA ALA A 193 -1.92 15.75 1.68
C ALA A 193 -0.78 16.44 0.91
N ASP A 194 0.46 16.12 1.26
CA ASP A 194 1.65 16.50 0.51
C ASP A 194 1.64 15.78 -0.85
N GLU A 195 2.22 16.41 -1.89
CA GLU A 195 2.26 15.89 -3.26
C GLU A 195 2.91 14.50 -3.34
N SER A 196 3.75 14.17 -2.34
CA SER A 196 4.41 12.87 -2.17
C SER A 196 3.46 11.68 -2.01
N VAL A 197 2.18 11.89 -1.69
CA VAL A 197 1.16 10.83 -1.54
C VAL A 197 0.71 10.27 -2.89
N CYS A 198 0.80 11.07 -3.96
CA CYS A 198 0.41 10.66 -5.30
C CYS A 198 1.58 10.84 -6.28
N PRO A 199 2.59 9.94 -6.29
CA PRO A 199 3.78 10.06 -7.13
C PRO A 199 3.53 9.89 -8.66
N GLY A 200 2.32 10.16 -9.16
CA GLY A 200 1.94 10.08 -10.56
C GLY A 200 1.76 8.65 -11.06
N LEU A 201 2.81 7.83 -11.02
CA LEU A 201 2.84 6.46 -11.52
C LEU A 201 3.69 5.55 -10.63
N ILE A 202 3.12 4.44 -10.16
CA ILE A 202 3.83 3.39 -9.42
C ILE A 202 3.78 2.08 -10.21
N PRO A 203 4.91 1.56 -10.69
CA PRO A 203 4.96 0.25 -11.32
C PRO A 203 4.87 -0.85 -10.27
N VAL A 204 3.91 -1.75 -10.42
CA VAL A 204 3.63 -2.85 -9.49
C VAL A 204 3.69 -4.17 -10.26
N PHE A 205 4.31 -5.16 -9.65
CA PHE A 205 4.27 -6.53 -10.11
C PHE A 205 3.67 -7.42 -9.01
N ASP A 206 2.61 -8.15 -9.34
CA ASP A 206 1.86 -8.97 -8.36
C ASP A 206 2.27 -10.44 -8.33
N GLY A 207 3.35 -10.80 -9.04
CA GLY A 207 3.80 -12.18 -9.23
C GLY A 207 3.27 -12.84 -10.50
N ARG A 208 2.28 -12.24 -11.18
CA ARG A 208 1.76 -12.75 -12.45
C ARG A 208 1.79 -11.71 -13.56
N GLN A 209 1.44 -10.48 -13.23
CA GLN A 209 1.30 -9.38 -14.17
C GLN A 209 1.93 -8.12 -13.61
N ARG A 210 2.42 -7.29 -14.53
CA ARG A 210 2.92 -5.96 -14.22
C ARG A 210 1.90 -4.92 -14.66
N PHE A 211 1.60 -3.98 -13.78
CA PHE A 211 0.68 -2.88 -14.02
C PHE A 211 1.17 -1.60 -13.37
N ASP A 212 0.65 -0.46 -13.84
CA ASP A 212 0.96 0.85 -13.28
C ASP A 212 -0.23 1.38 -12.49
N LEU A 213 -0.01 1.71 -11.22
CA LEU A 213 -0.95 2.49 -10.43
C LEU A 213 -0.74 3.97 -10.76
N ARG A 214 -1.69 4.58 -11.48
CA ARG A 214 -1.69 6.02 -11.72
C ARG A 214 -2.49 6.73 -10.64
N LEU A 215 -1.80 7.44 -9.76
CA LEU A 215 -2.41 8.18 -8.66
C LEU A 215 -2.49 9.65 -9.02
N SER A 216 -3.65 10.25 -8.77
CA SER A 216 -3.88 11.68 -8.93
C SER A 216 -4.63 12.21 -7.72
N HIS A 217 -4.38 13.47 -7.37
CA HIS A 217 -5.12 14.13 -6.33
C HIS A 217 -6.59 14.22 -6.72
N LYS A 218 -7.46 13.77 -5.82
CA LYS A 218 -8.88 14.09 -5.94
C LYS A 218 -9.01 15.59 -5.66
N LYS A 219 -9.35 16.40 -6.66
CA LYS A 219 -9.75 17.79 -6.42
C LYS A 219 -10.89 17.78 -5.41
N THR A 220 -10.67 18.33 -4.24
CA THR A 220 -11.75 18.85 -3.41
C THR A 220 -12.05 20.25 -3.94
N VAL A 221 -13.19 20.37 -4.64
CA VAL A 221 -13.91 21.65 -4.74
C VAL A 221 -14.37 22.09 -3.37
#